data_AF-A9Y7D0-F1
#
_entry.id   AF-A9Y7D0-F1
#
_cell.length_a   1.000
_cell.length_b   1.000
_cell.length_c   1.000
_cell.angle_alpha   90.00
_cell.angle_beta   90.00
_cell.angle_gamma   90.00
#
_symmetry.space_group_name_H-M   'P 1'
#
loop_
_entity.id
_entity.type
_entity.pdbx_description
1 polymer ?
#
loop_
_entity_poly.entity_id
_entity_poly.type
_entity_poly.pdbx_seq_one_letter_code
_entity_poly.pdbx_strand_id
1 'polypeptide(L)'
;ETEKAFQSLVGKLFAKNYARLGWDKVAGESAGDESLRGIVLSKTLYSENADAKAKATQIFATHQENLASFPADIRPIVLNIEIKTTRSAELVKTYRETYIRTSLQEFKRELEGAVALINAEKVMVELLESLKNADLV
;
A
#
# COMPACT_ATOMS: atom_id res chain seq x y z
N GLU A 1 12.33 20.53 -7.87
CA GLU A 1 13.42 20.49 -6.87
C GLU A 1 12.90 20.50 -5.43
N THR A 2 11.92 21.35 -5.10
CA THR A 2 11.28 21.43 -3.77
C THR A 2 10.77 20.09 -3.24
N GLU A 3 10.06 19.30 -4.07
CA GLU A 3 9.50 18.01 -3.64
C GLU A 3 10.60 17.02 -3.19
N LYS A 4 11.66 16.88 -3.98
CA LYS A 4 12.78 15.98 -3.63
C LYS A 4 13.48 16.42 -2.34
N ALA A 5 13.64 17.72 -2.14
CA ALA A 5 14.21 18.25 -0.89
C ALA A 5 13.31 17.96 0.32
N PHE A 6 12.00 18.12 0.15
CA PHE A 6 11.03 17.80 1.19
C PHE A 6 10.99 16.30 1.50
N GLN A 7 10.97 15.43 0.50
CA GLN A 7 11.10 13.98 0.65
C GLN A 7 12.37 13.60 1.42
N SER A 8 13.51 14.22 1.08
CA SER A 8 14.77 14.00 1.81
C SER A 8 14.67 14.42 3.28
N LEU A 9 14.06 15.56 3.58
CA LEU A 9 13.83 16.02 4.96
C LEU A 9 12.93 15.05 5.73
N VAL A 10 11.82 14.60 5.12
CA VAL A 10 10.92 13.61 5.72
C VAL A 10 11.66 12.31 6.01
N GLY A 11 12.48 11.82 5.07
CA GLY A 11 13.29 10.61 5.29
C GLY A 11 14.21 10.74 6.50
N LYS A 12 14.89 11.89 6.65
CA LYS A 12 15.75 12.16 7.82
C LYS A 12 14.95 12.20 9.13
N LEU A 13 13.77 12.82 9.12
CA LEU A 13 12.92 12.95 10.30
C LEU A 13 12.44 11.57 10.81
N PHE A 14 12.10 10.66 9.90
CA PHE A 14 11.52 9.36 10.23
C PHE A 14 12.53 8.20 10.33
N ALA A 15 13.79 8.40 9.90
CA ALA A 15 14.80 7.33 9.85
C ALA A 15 14.97 6.56 11.18
N LYS A 16 15.06 7.27 12.32
CA LYS A 16 15.21 6.62 13.63
C LYS A 16 13.99 5.80 14.02
N ASN A 17 12.79 6.30 13.73
CA ASN A 17 11.56 5.57 14.01
C ASN A 17 11.40 4.36 13.09
N TYR A 18 11.78 4.48 11.82
CA TYR A 18 11.75 3.34 10.90
C TYR A 18 12.71 2.23 11.35
N ALA A 19 13.94 2.58 11.74
CA ALA A 19 14.91 1.62 12.26
C ALA A 19 14.43 0.92 13.55
N ARG A 20 13.66 1.62 14.40
CA ARG A 20 13.15 1.11 15.67
C ARG A 20 11.89 0.25 15.52
N LEU A 21 10.95 0.69 14.69
CA LEU A 21 9.62 0.07 14.58
C LEU A 21 9.49 -0.92 13.42
N GLY A 22 10.23 -0.72 12.33
CA GLY A 22 10.19 -1.60 11.16
C GLY A 22 8.78 -1.88 10.65
N TRP A 23 8.62 -3.07 10.05
CA TRP A 23 7.36 -3.57 9.50
C TRP A 23 6.66 -4.55 10.43
N ASP A 24 7.41 -5.18 11.34
CA ASP A 24 6.94 -6.24 12.22
C ASP A 24 6.91 -5.74 13.66
N LYS A 25 5.94 -6.23 14.44
CA LYS A 25 5.85 -5.92 15.86
C LYS A 25 7.07 -6.42 16.62
N VAL A 26 7.62 -5.57 17.48
CA VAL A 26 8.78 -5.89 18.33
C VAL A 26 8.31 -6.30 19.73
N ALA A 27 9.04 -7.19 20.39
CA ALA A 27 8.74 -7.59 21.77
C ALA A 27 8.85 -6.40 22.73
N GLY A 28 7.85 -6.21 23.59
CA GLY A 28 7.80 -5.09 24.54
C GLY A 28 7.40 -3.75 23.92
N GLU A 29 6.97 -3.74 22.66
CA GLU A 29 6.46 -2.54 21.99
C GLU A 29 5.19 -2.01 22.68
N SER A 30 5.10 -0.68 22.80
CA SER A 30 3.94 -0.01 23.39
C SER A 30 2.77 0.06 22.43
N ALA A 31 1.53 0.19 22.94
CA ALA A 31 0.36 0.41 22.09
C ALA A 31 0.46 1.71 21.24
N GLY A 32 1.18 2.71 21.76
CA GLY A 32 1.48 3.94 21.03
C GLY A 32 2.42 3.72 19.85
N ASP A 33 3.39 2.83 19.99
CA ASP A 33 4.31 2.46 18.92
C ASP A 33 3.62 1.66 17.81
N GLU A 34 2.73 0.74 18.18
CA GLU A 34 1.89 0.01 17.21
C GLU A 34 1.06 0.97 16.36
N SER A 35 0.44 1.96 17.03
CA SER A 35 -0.34 3.00 16.36
C SER A 35 0.53 3.92 15.49
N LEU A 36 1.77 4.18 15.91
CA LEU A 36 2.70 5.06 15.21
C LEU A 36 3.32 4.39 13.96
N ARG A 37 3.44 3.06 13.94
CA ARG A 37 4.09 2.30 12.87
C ARG A 37 3.55 2.65 11.48
N GLY A 38 2.22 2.71 11.32
CA GLY A 38 1.59 3.04 10.04
C GLY A 38 2.00 4.42 9.51
N ILE A 39 2.11 5.41 10.39
CA ILE A 39 2.57 6.77 10.03
C ILE A 39 4.05 6.73 9.61
N VAL A 40 4.88 6.04 10.39
CA VAL A 40 6.32 5.92 10.13
C VAL A 40 6.56 5.25 8.78
N LEU A 41 5.91 4.11 8.50
CA LEU A 41 6.00 3.42 7.22
C LEU A 41 5.54 4.31 6.07
N SER A 42 4.39 4.97 6.21
CA SER A 42 3.86 5.86 5.17
C SER A 42 4.80 7.02 4.84
N LYS A 43 5.41 7.64 5.85
CA LYS A 43 6.35 8.76 5.66
C LYS A 43 7.70 8.30 5.13
N THR A 44 8.20 7.15 5.56
CA THR A 44 9.41 6.53 5.00
C THR A 44 9.23 6.19 3.52
N LEU A 45 8.09 5.60 3.14
CA LEU A 45 7.79 5.30 1.73
C LEU A 45 7.63 6.56 0.87
N TYR A 46 6.98 7.60 1.41
CA TYR A 46 6.90 8.91 0.75
C TYR A 46 8.27 9.54 0.52
N SER A 47 9.24 9.29 1.41
CA SER A 47 10.63 9.74 1.24
C SER A 47 11.41 8.99 0.16
N GLU A 48 10.76 8.13 -0.63
CA GLU A 48 11.36 7.32 -1.68
C GLU A 48 12.44 6.35 -1.16
N ASN A 49 12.34 5.93 0.12
CA ASN A 49 13.29 5.02 0.73
C ASN A 49 13.29 3.65 0.02
N ALA A 50 14.43 3.28 -0.57
CA ALA A 50 14.55 2.07 -1.39
C ALA A 50 14.37 0.77 -0.60
N ASP A 51 14.89 0.71 0.62
CA ASP A 51 14.74 -0.47 1.51
C ASP A 51 13.28 -0.71 1.87
N ALA A 52 12.57 0.34 2.30
CA ALA A 52 11.16 0.25 2.65
C ALA A 52 10.30 -0.18 1.44
N LYS A 53 10.59 0.32 0.24
CA LYS A 53 9.90 -0.11 -0.98
C LYS A 53 10.15 -1.58 -1.30
N ALA A 54 11.41 -2.02 -1.25
CA ALA A 54 11.76 -3.42 -1.47
C ALA A 54 11.09 -4.34 -0.45
N LYS A 55 11.07 -3.93 0.82
CA LYS A 55 10.41 -4.69 1.89
C LYS A 55 8.90 -4.77 1.70
N ALA A 56 8.24 -3.70 1.28
CA ALA A 56 6.81 -3.70 0.96
C ALA A 56 6.48 -4.72 -0.14
N THR A 57 7.24 -4.73 -1.24
CA THR A 57 7.07 -5.70 -2.33
C THR A 57 7.36 -7.13 -1.88
N GLN A 58 8.36 -7.36 -1.02
CA GLN A 58 8.62 -8.68 -0.44
C GLN A 58 7.43 -9.17 0.40
N ILE A 59 6.89 -8.30 1.25
CA ILE A 59 5.70 -8.63 2.06
C ILE A 59 4.53 -8.92 1.13
N PHE A 60 4.31 -8.13 0.08
CA PHE A 60 3.28 -8.39 -0.91
C PHE A 60 3.38 -9.80 -1.50
N ALA A 61 4.56 -10.16 -2.01
CA ALA A 61 4.81 -11.46 -2.63
C ALA A 61 4.54 -12.64 -1.69
N THR A 62 4.74 -12.47 -0.37
CA THR A 62 4.51 -13.51 0.64
C THR A 62 3.01 -13.80 0.84
N HIS A 63 2.13 -12.84 0.56
CA HIS A 63 0.69 -12.94 0.79
C HIS A 63 -0.14 -12.86 -0.49
N GLN A 64 0.49 -12.80 -1.68
CA GLN A 64 -0.18 -12.52 -2.95
C GLN A 64 -1.30 -13.52 -3.30
N GLU A 65 -1.21 -14.77 -2.83
CA GLU A 65 -2.24 -15.79 -3.03
C GLU A 65 -3.50 -15.55 -2.18
N ASN A 66 -3.36 -14.83 -1.06
CA ASN A 66 -4.47 -14.46 -0.19
C ASN A 66 -4.26 -13.07 0.41
N LEU A 67 -4.72 -12.04 -0.30
CA LEU A 67 -4.58 -10.65 0.13
C LEU A 67 -5.28 -10.36 1.48
N ALA A 68 -6.25 -11.15 1.92
CA ALA A 68 -6.86 -10.97 3.25
C ALA A 68 -5.92 -11.39 4.40
N SER A 69 -4.85 -12.13 4.10
CA SER A 69 -3.89 -12.61 5.09
C SER A 69 -2.84 -11.58 5.52
N PHE A 70 -2.74 -10.42 4.84
CA PHE A 70 -1.90 -9.33 5.32
C PHE A 70 -2.34 -8.89 6.73
N PRO A 71 -1.39 -8.57 7.63
CA PRO A 71 -1.71 -7.89 8.87
C PRO A 71 -2.46 -6.58 8.57
N ALA A 72 -3.58 -6.34 9.26
CA ALA A 72 -4.51 -5.26 8.93
C ALA A 72 -3.88 -3.86 9.06
N ASP A 73 -2.92 -3.68 9.96
CA ASP A 73 -2.21 -2.44 10.23
C ASP A 73 -1.31 -1.98 9.07
N ILE A 74 -0.77 -2.92 8.28
CA ILE A 74 0.12 -2.61 7.15
C ILE A 74 -0.51 -2.91 5.79
N ARG A 75 -1.62 -3.65 5.74
CA ARG A 75 -2.30 -4.05 4.49
C ARG A 75 -2.49 -2.90 3.50
N PRO A 76 -3.14 -1.77 3.84
CA PRO A 76 -3.33 -0.68 2.88
C PRO A 76 -2.01 -0.11 2.37
N ILE A 77 -0.96 -0.08 3.21
CA ILE A 77 0.36 0.43 2.82
C ILE A 77 0.98 -0.49 1.75
N VAL A 78 0.98 -1.79 2.00
CA VAL A 78 1.57 -2.79 1.08
C VAL A 78 0.81 -2.80 -0.26
N LEU A 79 -0.52 -2.82 -0.23
CA LEU A 79 -1.35 -2.79 -1.44
C LEU A 79 -1.07 -1.55 -2.31
N ASN A 80 -0.98 -0.39 -1.67
CA ASN A 80 -0.74 0.90 -2.32
C ASN A 80 0.65 1.00 -2.94
N ILE A 81 1.68 0.44 -2.30
CA ILE A 81 3.04 0.46 -2.84
C ILE A 81 3.19 -0.48 -4.02
N GLU A 82 2.61 -1.68 -3.94
CA GLU A 82 2.76 -2.66 -5.01
C GLU A 82 2.13 -2.17 -6.32
N ILE A 83 0.92 -1.59 -6.26
CA ILE A 83 0.24 -1.07 -7.46
C ILE A 83 0.94 0.14 -8.06
N LYS A 84 1.52 1.02 -7.23
CA LYS A 84 2.34 2.16 -7.69
C LYS A 84 3.63 1.70 -8.36
N THR A 85 4.24 0.64 -7.84
CA THR A 85 5.52 0.10 -8.31
C THR A 85 5.34 -0.66 -9.62
N THR A 86 4.43 -1.65 -9.64
CA THR A 86 4.22 -2.54 -10.78
C THR A 86 3.46 -1.88 -11.91
N ARG A 87 2.50 -0.99 -11.59
CA ARG A 87 1.55 -0.40 -12.54
C ARG A 87 0.82 -1.46 -13.39
N SER A 88 0.63 -2.66 -12.84
CA SER A 88 0.12 -3.83 -13.56
C SER A 88 -1.40 -3.81 -13.70
N ALA A 89 -1.90 -4.11 -14.90
CA ALA A 89 -3.32 -4.31 -15.17
C ALA A 89 -3.85 -5.59 -14.48
N GLU A 90 -3.01 -6.63 -14.42
CA GLU A 90 -3.30 -7.90 -13.75
C GLU A 90 -3.50 -7.70 -12.25
N LEU A 91 -2.70 -6.83 -11.62
CA LEU A 91 -2.87 -6.49 -10.21
C LEU A 91 -4.16 -5.71 -9.96
N VAL A 92 -4.51 -4.76 -10.83
CA VAL A 92 -5.81 -4.06 -10.79
C VAL A 92 -6.97 -5.06 -10.88
N LYS A 93 -6.89 -6.03 -11.80
CA LYS A 93 -7.88 -7.10 -11.93
C LYS A 93 -7.97 -7.94 -10.65
N THR A 94 -6.83 -8.33 -10.08
CA THR A 94 -6.75 -9.11 -8.83
C THR A 94 -7.41 -8.37 -7.67
N TYR A 95 -7.16 -7.07 -7.53
CA TYR A 95 -7.79 -6.24 -6.49
C TYR A 95 -9.31 -6.14 -6.68
N ARG A 96 -9.78 -5.97 -7.92
CA ARG A 96 -11.21 -5.95 -8.24
C ARG A 96 -11.92 -7.26 -7.95
N GLU A 97 -11.34 -8.38 -8.35
CA GLU A 97 -11.92 -9.69 -8.04
C GLU A 97 -11.98 -9.94 -6.54
N THR A 98 -10.93 -9.52 -5.81
CA THR A 98 -10.90 -9.61 -4.34
C THR A 98 -11.99 -8.72 -3.71
N TYR A 99 -12.18 -7.52 -4.24
CA TYR A 99 -13.22 -6.58 -3.82
C TYR A 99 -14.63 -7.17 -3.97
N ILE A 100 -14.90 -7.85 -5.09
CA ILE A 100 -16.20 -8.48 -5.36
C ILE A 100 -16.44 -9.64 -4.38
N ARG A 101 -15.42 -10.46 -4.11
CA ARG A 101 -15.55 -11.65 -3.25
C ARG A 101 -15.62 -11.36 -1.75
N THR A 102 -14.96 -10.30 -1.28
CA THR A 102 -14.90 -10.02 0.17
C THR A 102 -16.21 -9.39 0.67
N SER A 103 -16.66 -9.80 1.85
CA SER A 103 -17.77 -9.15 2.57
C SER A 103 -17.29 -8.05 3.53
N LEU A 104 -15.97 -7.93 3.74
CA LEU A 104 -15.38 -6.97 4.68
C LEU A 104 -15.32 -5.57 4.06
N GLN A 105 -16.09 -4.64 4.62
CA GLN A 105 -16.22 -3.28 4.07
C GLN A 105 -14.92 -2.47 4.19
N GLU A 106 -14.14 -2.69 5.24
CA GLU A 106 -12.82 -2.09 5.39
C GLU A 106 -11.87 -2.54 4.29
N PHE A 107 -11.85 -3.84 3.98
CA PHE A 107 -10.97 -4.36 2.94
C PHE A 107 -11.39 -3.88 1.55
N LYS A 108 -12.70 -3.74 1.30
CA LYS A 108 -13.22 -3.10 0.09
C LYS A 108 -12.65 -1.69 -0.11
N ARG A 109 -12.69 -0.85 0.93
CA ARG A 109 -12.15 0.52 0.87
C ARG A 109 -10.64 0.55 0.64
N GLU A 110 -9.90 -0.38 1.23
CA GLU A 110 -8.46 -0.50 1.03
C GLU A 110 -8.12 -0.85 -0.42
N LEU A 111 -8.85 -1.79 -1.02
CA LEU A 111 -8.68 -2.18 -2.42
C LEU A 111 -9.05 -1.05 -3.39
N GLU A 112 -10.18 -0.36 -3.13
CA GLU A 112 -10.57 0.84 -3.90
C GLU A 112 -9.49 1.93 -3.85
N GLY A 113 -9.01 2.23 -2.63
CA GLY A 113 -7.95 3.20 -2.41
C GLY A 113 -6.66 2.83 -3.13
N ALA A 114 -6.30 1.56 -3.16
CA ALA A 114 -5.14 1.08 -3.90
C ALA A 114 -5.32 1.21 -5.42
N VAL A 115 -6.46 0.75 -5.96
CA VAL A 115 -6.76 0.86 -7.39
C VAL A 115 -6.74 2.31 -7.87
N ALA A 116 -7.23 3.25 -7.06
CA ALA A 116 -7.20 4.68 -7.37
C ALA A 116 -5.78 5.28 -7.50
N LEU A 117 -4.75 4.57 -7.05
CA LEU A 117 -3.35 5.00 -7.13
C LEU A 117 -2.62 4.48 -8.37
N ILE A 118 -3.29 3.72 -9.25
CA ILE A 118 -2.72 3.29 -10.52
C ILE A 118 -2.30 4.51 -11.35
N ASN A 119 -1.07 4.51 -11.85
CA ASN A 119 -0.54 5.58 -12.69
C ASN A 119 0.00 5.01 -13.99
N ALA A 120 -0.91 4.42 -14.78
CA ALA A 120 -0.68 3.92 -16.13
C ALA A 120 -1.90 4.26 -16.99
N GLU A 121 -1.73 5.15 -17.96
CA GLU A 121 -2.83 5.74 -18.74
C GLU A 121 -3.75 4.70 -19.35
N LYS A 122 -3.19 3.70 -20.04
CA LYS A 122 -3.96 2.62 -20.65
C LYS A 122 -4.83 1.87 -19.64
N VAL A 123 -4.24 1.50 -18.50
CA VAL A 123 -4.93 0.77 -17.42
C VAL A 123 -6.02 1.64 -16.79
N MET A 124 -5.78 2.94 -16.64
CA MET A 124 -6.78 3.89 -16.14
C MET A 124 -7.97 4.02 -17.10
N VAL A 125 -7.74 4.08 -18.41
CA VAL A 125 -8.82 4.15 -19.41
C VAL A 125 -9.68 2.89 -19.35
N GLU A 126 -9.05 1.71 -19.38
CA GLU A 126 -9.75 0.42 -19.26
C GLU A 126 -10.55 0.33 -17.95
N LEU A 127 -9.96 0.81 -16.84
CA LEU A 127 -10.62 0.87 -15.54
C LEU A 127 -11.88 1.75 -15.58
N LEU A 128 -11.78 2.97 -16.12
CA LEU A 128 -12.89 3.92 -16.21
C LEU A 128 -13.99 3.43 -17.14
N GLU A 129 -13.64 2.76 -18.23
CA GLU A 129 -14.61 2.12 -19.13
C GLU A 129 -15.37 0.99 -18.42
N SER A 130 -14.67 0.15 -17.64
CA SER A 130 -15.31 -0.93 -16.88
C SER A 130 -16.33 -0.42 -15.85
N LEU A 131 -16.13 0.79 -15.30
CA LEU A 131 -17.05 1.41 -14.34
C LEU A 131 -18.35 1.94 -14.98
N LYS A 132 -18.40 2.08 -16.31
CA LYS A 132 -19.63 2.48 -17.04
C LYS A 132 -20.59 1.31 -17.25
N ASN A 133 -20.12 0.08 -17.07
CA ASN A 133 -20.95 -1.11 -17.17
C ASN A 133 -21.72 -1.30 -15.85
N ALA A 134 -23.03 -1.04 -15.89
CA ALA A 134 -23.91 -1.07 -14.71
C ALA A 134 -24.02 -2.45 -14.03
N ASP A 135 -23.61 -3.53 -14.70
CA ASP A 135 -23.56 -4.88 -14.12
C ASP A 135 -22.36 -5.10 -13.16
N LEU A 136 -21.46 -4.11 -13.05
CA LEU A 136 -20.23 -4.15 -12.23
C LEU A 136 -20.21 -3.13 -11.07
N VAL A 137 -21.30 -2.40 -10.85
CA VAL A 137 -21.46 -1.38 -9.78
C VAL A 137 -22.43 -1.86 -8.72
#